data_AF-A0A8J4V5M0-F1
#
_entry.id   AF-A0A8J4V5M0-F1
#
_cell.length_a   1.000
_cell.length_b   1.000
_cell.length_c   1.000
_cell.angle_alpha   90.00
_cell.angle_beta   90.00
_cell.angle_gamma   90.00
#
_symmetry.space_group_name_H-M   'P 1'
#
loop_
_entity.id
_entity.type
_entity.pdbx_description
1 polymer ?
#
loop_
_entity_poly.entity_id
_entity_poly.type
_entity_poly.pdbx_seq_one_letter_code
_entity_poly.pdbx_strand_id
1 'polypeptide(L)'
;MLAAPDENNQPVFAAKDIKDFYLNHCPHIFPQNSCPVLPHLTKIIKALAGPKYDGKYLHNLPTIFSSYKVKNNPSMNALLSDICIATLAAPTYLPTYYFETVDPEGNVREFNLTDGGVAANNPALLAIGEVTKQIIRGSSDFFPIKLMDYGRFLVISIGTGSQKAEGKYRAHKAAKWGQLDWLTSGGSTPIIDVFSHASADMVDVHLSVSSPSF
;
A
#
# COMPACT_ATOMS: atom_id res chain seq x y z
N MET A 1 1.45 -10.41 -9.68
CA MET A 1 2.49 -11.43 -9.89
C MET A 1 2.02 -12.81 -9.44
N LEU A 2 1.93 -13.08 -8.14
CA LEU A 2 1.58 -14.43 -7.62
C LEU A 2 0.09 -14.83 -7.78
N ALA A 3 -0.80 -13.85 -7.98
CA ALA A 3 -2.24 -14.08 -8.15
C ALA A 3 -2.74 -13.77 -9.56
N ALA A 4 -1.86 -13.31 -10.45
CA ALA A 4 -2.22 -13.05 -11.85
C ALA A 4 -2.15 -14.39 -12.61
N PRO A 5 -3.19 -14.77 -13.37
CA PRO A 5 -3.16 -15.97 -14.19
C PRO A 5 -2.36 -15.73 -15.48
N ASP A 6 -1.65 -16.76 -15.92
CA ASP A 6 -1.08 -16.89 -17.26
C ASP A 6 -2.13 -17.46 -18.26
N GLU A 7 -1.71 -17.74 -19.48
CA GLU A 7 -2.57 -18.32 -20.52
C GLU A 7 -3.15 -19.70 -20.14
N ASN A 8 -2.50 -20.41 -19.21
CA ASN A 8 -2.93 -21.70 -18.67
C ASN A 8 -3.71 -21.59 -17.35
N ASN A 9 -4.08 -20.36 -16.96
CA ASN A 9 -4.76 -20.04 -15.71
C ASN A 9 -3.95 -20.44 -14.45
N GLN A 10 -2.62 -20.41 -14.54
CA GLN A 10 -1.68 -20.62 -13.44
C GLN A 10 -1.01 -19.29 -13.02
N PRO A 11 -0.49 -19.16 -11.79
CA PRO A 11 0.28 -17.98 -11.40
C PRO A 11 1.43 -17.66 -12.36
N VAL A 12 1.49 -16.41 -12.85
CA VAL A 12 2.57 -15.95 -13.77
C VAL A 12 3.97 -16.09 -13.16
N PHE A 13 4.09 -16.02 -11.83
CA PHE A 13 5.36 -16.16 -11.11
C PHE A 13 5.22 -17.14 -9.94
N ALA A 14 6.26 -17.93 -9.67
CA ALA A 14 6.39 -18.64 -8.41
C ALA A 14 7.06 -17.74 -7.35
N ALA A 15 6.86 -18.07 -6.08
CA ALA A 15 7.43 -17.29 -4.97
C ALA A 15 8.96 -17.16 -5.04
N LYS A 16 9.66 -18.21 -5.50
CA LYS A 16 11.12 -18.23 -5.66
C LYS A 16 11.62 -17.23 -6.72
N ASP A 17 10.80 -16.92 -7.73
CA ASP A 17 11.17 -16.07 -8.85
C ASP A 17 11.10 -14.58 -8.49
N ILE A 18 10.39 -14.24 -7.41
CA ILE A 18 10.20 -12.85 -6.96
C ILE A 18 11.52 -12.18 -6.61
N LYS A 19 12.45 -12.91 -6.00
CA LYS A 19 13.78 -12.39 -5.67
C LYS A 19 14.52 -11.97 -6.93
N ASP A 20 14.56 -12.84 -7.93
CA ASP A 20 15.29 -12.60 -9.18
C ASP A 20 14.64 -11.48 -9.99
N PHE A 21 13.31 -11.40 -9.98
CA PHE A 21 12.58 -10.27 -10.54
C PHE A 21 13.07 -8.94 -9.94
N TYR A 22 13.15 -8.84 -8.62
CA TYR A 22 13.63 -7.61 -7.98
C TYR A 22 15.08 -7.31 -8.32
N LEU A 23 15.98 -8.31 -8.29
CA LEU A 23 17.39 -8.10 -8.63
C LEU A 23 17.58 -7.58 -10.06
N ASN A 24 16.78 -8.06 -11.00
CA ASN A 24 16.88 -7.67 -12.41
C ASN A 24 16.19 -6.33 -12.70
N HIS A 25 15.04 -6.05 -12.08
CA HIS A 25 14.22 -4.88 -12.44
C HIS A 25 14.37 -3.68 -11.51
N CYS A 26 14.74 -3.84 -10.23
CA CYS A 26 14.89 -2.72 -9.31
C CYS A 26 15.85 -1.62 -9.81
N PRO A 27 17.02 -1.93 -10.39
CA PRO A 27 17.92 -0.89 -10.90
C PRO A 27 17.31 -0.05 -12.03
N HIS A 28 16.33 -0.61 -12.76
CA HIS A 28 15.62 0.11 -13.82
C HIS A 28 14.42 0.91 -13.28
N ILE A 29 13.75 0.40 -12.24
CA ILE A 29 12.62 1.09 -11.58
C ILE A 29 13.13 2.27 -10.73
N PHE A 30 14.22 2.05 -10.00
CA PHE A 30 14.86 3.05 -9.14
C PHE A 30 16.31 3.26 -9.59
N PRO A 31 16.52 3.94 -10.73
CA PRO A 31 17.87 4.18 -11.24
C PRO A 31 18.69 4.95 -10.20
N GLN A 32 19.74 4.30 -9.69
CA GLN A 32 20.71 4.96 -8.84
C GLN A 32 21.64 5.79 -9.73
N ASN A 33 21.22 7.01 -10.05
CA ASN A 33 22.10 7.94 -10.75
C ASN A 33 23.31 8.23 -9.85
N SER A 34 24.49 7.77 -10.27
CA SER A 34 25.80 8.00 -9.64
C SER A 34 26.27 9.47 -9.66
N CYS A 35 25.37 10.45 -9.81
CA CYS A 35 25.73 11.85 -9.89
C CYS A 35 25.98 12.40 -8.47
N PRO A 36 27.21 12.75 -8.08
CA PRO A 36 27.57 13.01 -6.68
C PRO A 36 27.01 14.33 -6.12
N VAL A 37 26.35 15.15 -6.94
CA VAL A 37 26.27 16.57 -6.64
C VAL A 37 24.94 17.01 -6.03
N LEU A 38 23.77 16.35 -6.19
CA LEU A 38 22.54 16.94 -5.59
C LEU A 38 21.28 16.03 -5.37
N PRO A 39 21.38 14.87 -4.71
CA PRO A 39 20.20 14.04 -4.36
C PRO A 39 19.22 14.73 -3.38
N HIS A 40 19.69 15.71 -2.61
CA HIS A 40 18.87 16.41 -1.62
C HIS A 40 17.94 17.46 -2.26
N LEU A 41 18.39 18.15 -3.32
CA LEU A 41 17.60 19.21 -3.96
C LEU A 41 16.40 18.65 -4.71
N THR A 42 16.50 17.47 -5.32
CA THR A 42 15.35 16.84 -6.01
C THR A 42 14.23 16.45 -5.03
N LYS A 43 14.56 15.94 -3.83
CA LYS A 43 13.58 15.71 -2.76
C LYS A 43 12.93 17.01 -2.28
N ILE A 44 13.73 18.06 -2.10
CA ILE A 44 13.23 19.39 -1.68
C ILE A 44 12.31 20.00 -2.75
N ILE A 45 12.69 19.93 -4.03
CA ILE A 45 11.86 20.42 -5.15
C ILE A 45 10.54 19.62 -5.21
N LYS A 46 10.59 18.29 -5.08
CA LYS A 46 9.37 17.45 -5.03
C LYS A 46 8.49 17.76 -3.81
N ALA A 47 9.09 18.03 -2.65
CA ALA A 47 8.38 18.41 -1.43
C ALA A 47 7.73 19.81 -1.53
N LEU A 48 8.38 20.76 -2.19
CA LEU A 48 7.91 22.13 -2.39
C LEU A 48 6.94 22.28 -3.56
N ALA A 49 6.92 21.35 -4.51
CA ALA A 49 5.99 21.36 -5.64
C ALA A 49 4.51 21.12 -5.22
N GLY A 50 4.25 20.92 -3.92
CA GLY A 50 2.93 20.75 -3.37
C GLY A 50 2.29 19.41 -3.71
N PRO A 51 1.23 19.03 -2.99
CA PRO A 51 0.43 17.87 -3.34
C PRO A 51 -0.19 18.08 -4.73
N LYS A 52 0.16 17.23 -5.70
CA LYS A 52 -0.47 17.19 -7.04
C LYS A 52 -1.83 16.48 -7.01
N TYR A 53 -2.62 16.69 -5.95
CA TYR A 53 -3.89 15.98 -5.77
C TYR A 53 -4.95 16.90 -5.18
N ASP A 54 -6.21 16.60 -5.51
CA ASP A 54 -7.38 17.22 -4.89
C ASP A 54 -7.64 16.58 -3.52
N GLY A 55 -7.42 17.37 -2.45
CA GLY A 55 -7.63 16.94 -1.07
C GLY A 55 -9.09 16.57 -0.75
N LYS A 56 -10.10 17.09 -1.48
CA LYS A 56 -11.51 16.75 -1.23
C LYS A 56 -11.87 15.33 -1.69
N TYR A 57 -11.17 14.77 -2.67
CA TYR A 57 -11.41 13.41 -3.18
C TYR A 57 -10.72 12.33 -2.33
N LEU A 58 -9.50 12.57 -1.85
CA LEU A 58 -8.79 11.66 -0.92
C LEU A 58 -9.54 11.44 0.40
N HIS A 59 -10.31 12.43 0.86
CA HIS A 59 -11.19 12.28 2.01
C HIS A 59 -12.39 11.35 1.77
N ASN A 60 -12.74 11.05 0.51
CA ASN A 60 -13.94 10.29 0.15
C ASN A 60 -13.74 8.79 -0.08
N LEU A 61 -12.65 8.20 0.47
CA LEU A 61 -12.44 6.79 0.86
C LEU A 61 -11.16 6.17 0.27
N PRO A 62 -10.46 5.31 1.04
CA PRO A 62 -9.45 4.42 0.48
C PRO A 62 -10.10 3.52 -0.58
N THR A 63 -9.54 3.54 -1.80
CA THR A 63 -9.99 2.65 -2.88
C THR A 63 -9.37 1.28 -2.69
N ILE A 64 -10.23 0.28 -2.44
CA ILE A 64 -9.81 -1.11 -2.26
C ILE A 64 -10.31 -1.91 -3.45
N PHE A 65 -9.39 -2.34 -4.31
CA PHE A 65 -9.66 -3.27 -5.40
C PHE A 65 -9.79 -4.69 -4.87
N SER A 66 -10.84 -5.38 -5.30
CA SER A 66 -11.17 -6.73 -4.84
C SER A 66 -12.06 -7.40 -5.87
N SER A 67 -11.74 -8.65 -6.21
CA SER A 67 -12.57 -9.46 -7.12
C SER A 67 -14.00 -9.63 -6.62
N TYR A 68 -14.20 -9.63 -5.30
CA TYR A 68 -15.53 -9.66 -4.69
C TYR A 68 -16.35 -8.39 -4.96
N LYS A 69 -15.70 -7.24 -5.12
CA LYS A 69 -16.39 -5.96 -5.40
C LYS A 69 -16.77 -5.82 -6.86
N VAL A 70 -15.95 -6.36 -7.77
CA VAL A 70 -16.21 -6.31 -9.22
C VAL A 70 -17.56 -6.91 -9.57
N LYS A 71 -17.99 -7.98 -8.88
CA LYS A 71 -19.30 -8.63 -9.09
C LYS A 71 -20.50 -7.66 -8.99
N ASN A 72 -20.42 -6.66 -8.11
CA ASN A 72 -21.51 -5.71 -7.86
C ASN A 72 -21.17 -4.28 -8.33
N ASN A 73 -19.93 -4.04 -8.75
CA ASN A 73 -19.48 -2.74 -9.22
C ASN A 73 -18.45 -2.96 -10.34
N PRO A 74 -18.91 -3.18 -11.59
CA PRO A 74 -18.03 -3.47 -12.72
C PRO A 74 -17.00 -2.37 -13.01
N SER A 75 -17.29 -1.10 -12.67
CA SER A 75 -16.33 0.02 -12.76
C SER A 75 -15.09 -0.14 -11.86
N MET A 76 -15.05 -1.15 -10.98
CA MET A 76 -13.88 -1.48 -10.17
C MET A 76 -12.94 -2.49 -10.87
N ASN A 77 -13.29 -2.97 -12.07
CA ASN A 77 -12.52 -3.94 -12.84
C ASN A 77 -11.37 -3.27 -13.61
N ALA A 78 -10.44 -2.67 -12.88
CA ALA A 78 -9.26 -2.03 -13.45
C ALA A 78 -8.22 -3.06 -13.91
N LEU A 79 -7.32 -2.64 -14.82
CA LEU A 79 -6.17 -3.45 -15.18
C LEU A 79 -5.28 -3.68 -13.97
N LEU A 80 -4.74 -4.90 -13.85
CA LEU A 80 -3.85 -5.22 -12.73
C LEU A 80 -2.58 -4.37 -12.75
N SER A 81 -2.09 -3.98 -13.93
CA SER A 81 -0.98 -3.04 -14.09
C SER A 81 -1.27 -1.69 -13.43
N ASP A 82 -2.48 -1.17 -13.63
CA ASP A 82 -2.89 0.15 -13.15
C ASP A 82 -3.02 0.14 -11.63
N ILE A 83 -3.61 -0.92 -11.09
CA ILE A 83 -3.68 -1.17 -9.64
C ILE A 83 -2.27 -1.27 -9.05
N CYS A 84 -1.35 -2.01 -9.70
CA CYS A 84 0.03 -2.14 -9.26
C CYS A 84 0.80 -0.83 -9.28
N ILE A 85 0.66 -0.01 -10.32
CA ILE A 85 1.32 1.30 -10.40
C ILE A 85 0.74 2.25 -9.34
N ALA A 86 -0.59 2.28 -9.19
CA ALA A 86 -1.25 3.10 -8.19
C ALA A 86 -0.79 2.77 -6.77
N THR A 87 -0.75 1.49 -6.39
CA THR A 87 -0.34 1.10 -5.03
C THR A 87 1.14 1.33 -4.75
N LEU A 88 1.99 1.51 -5.78
CA LEU A 88 3.42 1.83 -5.64
C LEU A 88 3.70 3.34 -5.66
N ALA A 89 2.69 4.19 -5.95
CA ALA A 89 2.84 5.63 -6.15
C ALA A 89 3.06 6.40 -4.84
N ALA A 90 4.15 6.08 -4.12
CA ALA A 90 4.45 6.58 -2.79
C ALA A 90 4.77 8.09 -2.80
N PRO A 91 4.10 8.90 -1.95
CA PRO A 91 4.39 10.32 -1.84
C PRO A 91 5.88 10.57 -1.61
N THR A 92 6.42 11.64 -2.22
CA THR A 92 7.86 12.01 -2.25
C THR A 92 8.77 11.12 -3.10
N TYR A 93 8.37 9.87 -3.40
CA TYR A 93 9.14 8.95 -4.24
C TYR A 93 8.66 8.99 -5.70
N LEU A 94 7.38 8.68 -5.92
CA LEU A 94 6.76 8.53 -7.23
C LEU A 94 5.58 9.50 -7.41
N PRO A 95 5.26 9.91 -8.66
CA PRO A 95 4.07 10.71 -8.93
C PRO A 95 2.80 9.89 -8.67
N THR A 96 1.71 10.58 -8.35
CA THR A 96 0.36 9.99 -8.31
C THR A 96 -0.01 9.41 -9.68
N TYR A 97 -0.92 8.43 -9.68
CA TYR A 97 -1.30 7.70 -10.87
C TYR A 97 -2.76 7.92 -11.23
N TYR A 98 -3.00 8.20 -12.50
CA TYR A 98 -4.32 8.41 -13.08
C TYR A 98 -4.63 7.32 -14.10
N PHE A 99 -5.84 6.79 -14.06
CA PHE A 99 -6.38 5.93 -15.10
C PHE A 99 -7.91 5.94 -15.07
N GLU A 100 -8.52 5.34 -16.08
CA GLU A 100 -9.97 5.23 -16.23
C GLU A 100 -10.38 3.77 -16.40
N THR A 101 -11.61 3.45 -15.98
CA THR A 101 -12.27 2.19 -16.31
C THR A 101 -13.59 2.49 -16.99
N VAL A 102 -14.04 1.56 -17.84
CA VAL A 102 -15.36 1.62 -18.47
C VAL A 102 -16.19 0.43 -17.99
N ASP A 103 -17.39 0.68 -17.51
CA ASP A 103 -18.33 -0.38 -17.13
C ASP A 103 -19.05 -0.98 -18.36
N PRO A 104 -19.78 -2.11 -18.21
CA PRO A 104 -20.52 -2.73 -19.32
C PRO A 104 -21.56 -1.80 -19.98
N GLU A 105 -22.06 -0.81 -19.23
CA GLU A 105 -23.00 0.20 -19.70
C GLU A 105 -22.31 1.36 -20.47
N GLY A 106 -20.99 1.37 -20.53
CA GLY A 106 -20.18 2.37 -21.22
C GLY A 106 -19.88 3.62 -20.38
N ASN A 107 -20.20 3.62 -19.08
CA ASN A 107 -19.88 4.73 -18.20
C ASN A 107 -18.40 4.71 -17.84
N VAL A 108 -17.78 5.88 -17.93
CA VAL A 108 -16.38 6.09 -17.56
C VAL A 108 -16.29 6.43 -16.08
N ARG A 109 -15.36 5.78 -15.40
CA ARG A 109 -14.97 6.11 -14.03
C ARG A 109 -13.49 6.42 -13.97
N GLU A 110 -13.19 7.59 -13.44
CA GLU A 110 -11.82 8.07 -13.23
C GLU A 110 -11.27 7.62 -11.87
N PHE A 111 -9.98 7.31 -11.86
CA PHE A 111 -9.22 6.97 -10.67
C PHE A 111 -8.00 7.87 -10.56
N ASN A 112 -7.90 8.58 -9.43
CA ASN A 112 -6.76 9.44 -9.07
C ASN A 112 -6.15 8.89 -7.79
N LEU A 113 -5.12 8.04 -7.90
CA LEU A 113 -4.64 7.22 -6.78
C LEU A 113 -3.19 7.49 -6.40
N THR A 114 -2.86 7.14 -5.17
CA THR A 114 -1.51 7.13 -4.59
C THR A 114 -1.31 5.82 -3.82
N ASP A 115 -0.12 5.63 -3.26
CA ASP A 115 0.26 4.43 -2.52
C ASP A 115 -0.71 4.08 -1.39
N GLY A 116 -1.05 2.80 -1.31
CA GLY A 116 -1.95 2.25 -0.31
C GLY A 116 -1.44 2.41 1.13
N GLY A 117 -0.13 2.55 1.33
CA GLY A 117 0.51 2.80 2.61
C GLY A 117 0.13 4.13 3.26
N VAL A 118 -0.42 5.09 2.49
CA VAL A 118 -1.04 6.31 3.04
C VAL A 118 -2.30 5.99 3.85
N ALA A 119 -3.02 4.92 3.49
CA ALA A 119 -4.26 4.51 4.15
C ALA A 119 -4.08 3.28 5.05
N ALA A 120 -3.32 2.28 4.62
CA ALA A 120 -3.10 1.01 5.30
C ALA A 120 -1.72 0.45 4.94
N ASN A 121 -0.70 0.81 5.72
CA ASN A 121 0.67 0.31 5.50
C ASN A 121 0.83 -1.19 5.84
N ASN A 122 -0.04 -1.71 6.72
CA ASN A 122 -0.19 -3.14 6.96
C ASN A 122 -1.63 -3.55 6.57
N PRO A 123 -1.84 -4.17 5.40
CA PRO A 123 -3.18 -4.48 4.89
C PRO A 123 -3.78 -5.75 5.50
N ALA A 124 -3.15 -6.40 6.49
CA ALA A 124 -3.63 -7.66 7.05
C ALA A 124 -5.05 -7.54 7.63
N LEU A 125 -5.29 -6.52 8.46
CA LEU A 125 -6.62 -6.30 9.03
C LEU A 125 -7.65 -5.93 7.94
N LEU A 126 -7.21 -5.22 6.90
CA LEU A 126 -8.07 -4.90 5.75
C LEU A 126 -8.49 -6.17 5.00
N ALA A 127 -7.58 -7.11 4.79
CA ALA A 127 -7.85 -8.39 4.15
C ALA A 127 -8.83 -9.24 4.98
N ILE A 128 -8.62 -9.33 6.29
CA ILE A 128 -9.56 -10.01 7.21
C ILE A 128 -10.94 -9.36 7.12
N GLY A 129 -11.02 -8.03 7.09
CA GLY A 129 -12.28 -7.30 6.94
C GLY A 129 -13.00 -7.60 5.63
N GLU A 130 -12.28 -7.66 4.50
CA GLU A 130 -12.88 -8.00 3.20
C GLU A 130 -13.39 -9.45 3.16
N VAL A 131 -12.67 -10.41 3.72
CA VAL A 131 -13.14 -11.81 3.84
C VAL A 131 -14.34 -11.91 4.78
N THR A 132 -14.27 -11.25 5.94
CA THR A 132 -15.37 -11.22 6.92
C THR A 132 -16.65 -10.65 6.29
N LYS A 133 -16.56 -9.62 5.45
CA LYS A 133 -17.71 -9.12 4.68
C LYS A 133 -18.32 -10.19 3.77
N GLN A 134 -17.52 -11.04 3.12
CA GLN A 134 -18.04 -12.13 2.29
C GLN A 134 -18.75 -13.21 3.12
N ILE A 135 -18.20 -13.55 4.29
CA ILE A 135 -18.80 -14.52 5.21
C ILE A 135 -20.15 -14.00 5.71
N ILE A 136 -20.22 -12.76 6.16
CA ILE A 136 -21.47 -12.14 6.65
C ILE A 136 -22.52 -12.08 5.53
N ARG A 137 -22.09 -11.84 4.28
CA ARG A 137 -22.97 -11.86 3.10
C ARG A 137 -23.40 -13.25 2.65
N GLY A 138 -22.93 -14.31 3.32
CA GLY A 138 -23.31 -15.69 3.02
C GLY A 138 -22.71 -16.22 1.72
N SER A 139 -21.48 -15.79 1.37
CA SER A 139 -20.77 -16.36 0.22
C SER A 139 -20.62 -17.88 0.37
N SER A 140 -20.89 -18.63 -0.69
CA SER A 140 -20.70 -20.09 -0.76
C SER A 140 -19.23 -20.52 -0.63
N ASP A 141 -18.30 -19.59 -0.86
CA ASP A 141 -16.86 -19.86 -0.84
C ASP A 141 -16.32 -20.03 0.59
N PHE A 142 -17.10 -19.65 1.61
CA PHE A 142 -16.69 -19.66 3.01
C PHE A 142 -17.70 -20.36 3.91
N PHE A 143 -17.21 -21.10 4.90
CA PHE A 143 -18.06 -21.61 5.96
C PHE A 143 -18.60 -20.46 6.82
N PRO A 144 -19.87 -20.50 7.28
CA PRO A 144 -20.39 -19.50 8.20
C PRO A 144 -19.53 -19.44 9.47
N ILE A 145 -19.02 -18.26 9.80
CA ILE A 145 -18.28 -18.00 11.04
C ILE A 145 -19.11 -17.02 11.88
N LYS A 146 -19.15 -17.21 13.19
CA LYS A 146 -19.76 -16.22 14.09
C LYS A 146 -18.95 -14.93 14.00
N LEU A 147 -19.64 -13.78 14.02
CA LEU A 147 -18.96 -12.48 14.00
C LEU A 147 -17.91 -12.42 15.13
N MET A 148 -16.71 -11.93 14.84
CA MET A 148 -15.57 -11.85 15.77
C MET A 148 -14.97 -13.20 16.23
N ASP A 149 -15.38 -14.33 15.66
CA ASP A 149 -14.69 -15.62 15.87
C ASP A 149 -13.46 -15.72 14.96
N TYR A 150 -12.42 -14.98 15.34
CA TYR A 150 -11.12 -14.99 14.65
C TYR A 150 -10.38 -16.34 14.79
N GLY A 151 -10.82 -17.23 15.68
CA GLY A 151 -10.19 -18.54 15.92
C GLY A 151 -10.23 -19.50 14.71
N ARG A 152 -11.00 -19.16 13.67
CA ARG A 152 -11.08 -19.92 12.41
C ARG A 152 -10.31 -19.29 11.25
N PHE A 153 -9.66 -18.15 11.47
CA PHE A 153 -8.78 -17.53 10.48
C PHE A 153 -7.34 -18.01 10.68
N LEU A 154 -6.72 -18.45 9.58
CA LEU A 154 -5.27 -18.57 9.50
C LEU A 154 -4.74 -17.39 8.70
N VAL A 155 -4.01 -16.49 9.36
CA VAL A 155 -3.49 -15.26 8.75
C VAL A 155 -1.97 -15.28 8.79
N ILE A 156 -1.35 -15.06 7.64
CA ILE A 156 0.09 -14.83 7.52
C ILE A 156 0.27 -13.37 7.07
N SER A 157 0.78 -12.53 7.97
CA SER A 157 1.16 -11.14 7.68
C SER A 157 2.68 -11.05 7.59
N ILE A 158 3.21 -10.58 6.47
CA ILE A 158 4.66 -10.51 6.21
C ILE A 158 5.05 -9.04 6.04
N GLY A 159 5.84 -8.52 6.98
CA GLY A 159 6.40 -7.18 6.90
C GLY A 159 7.66 -7.12 6.03
N THR A 160 7.99 -5.92 5.55
CA THR A 160 9.23 -5.63 4.78
C THR A 160 10.43 -5.27 5.68
N GLY A 161 10.27 -5.44 6.99
CA GLY A 161 11.25 -5.09 8.01
C GLY A 161 11.15 -3.63 8.44
N SER A 162 11.53 -3.37 9.70
CA SER A 162 11.71 -2.03 10.24
C SER A 162 13.19 -1.79 10.50
N GLN A 163 13.68 -0.59 10.19
CA GLN A 163 15.02 -0.22 10.66
C GLN A 163 14.97 -0.17 12.19
N LYS A 164 15.98 -0.74 12.88
CA LYS A 164 16.21 -0.46 14.30
C LYS A 164 16.51 1.03 14.45
N ALA A 165 15.47 1.82 14.68
CA ALA A 165 15.53 3.28 14.73
C ALA A 165 16.06 3.80 16.07
N GLU A 166 16.84 3.00 16.83
CA GLU A 166 17.45 3.44 18.08
C GLU A 166 18.27 4.71 17.85
N GLY A 167 17.72 5.85 18.26
CA GLY A 167 18.34 7.15 18.14
C GLY A 167 18.25 7.86 16.78
N LYS A 168 17.53 7.33 15.77
CA LYS A 168 17.40 7.98 14.44
C LYS A 168 16.78 9.39 14.55
N TYR A 169 15.72 9.52 15.34
CA TYR A 169 15.06 10.80 15.63
C TYR A 169 14.98 11.03 17.14
N ARG A 170 15.84 11.89 17.67
CA ARG A 170 15.79 12.27 19.09
C ARG A 170 14.83 13.44 19.28
N ALA A 171 13.96 13.35 20.30
CA ALA A 171 12.95 14.36 20.59
C ALA A 171 13.54 15.79 20.68
N HIS A 172 14.69 15.98 21.33
CA HIS A 172 15.33 17.30 21.44
C HIS A 172 15.78 17.89 20.10
N LYS A 173 16.10 17.04 19.10
CA LYS A 173 16.43 17.50 17.73
C LYS A 173 15.15 17.77 16.96
N ALA A 174 14.18 16.85 17.03
CA ALA A 174 12.90 16.96 16.35
C ALA A 174 12.05 18.15 16.84
N ALA A 175 12.19 18.58 18.10
CA ALA A 175 11.52 19.76 18.64
C ALA A 175 11.90 21.07 17.94
N LYS A 176 13.01 21.09 17.19
CA LYS A 176 13.48 22.25 16.43
C LYS A 176 13.17 22.15 14.93
N TRP A 177 12.49 21.08 14.50
CA TRP A 177 12.22 20.83 13.09
C TRP A 177 11.11 21.74 12.55
N GLY A 178 11.36 22.32 11.37
CA GLY A 178 10.32 22.89 10.52
C GLY A 178 9.72 21.85 9.57
N GLN A 179 8.82 22.30 8.69
CA GLN A 179 8.15 21.42 7.72
C GLN A 179 9.13 20.70 6.78
N LEU A 180 10.19 21.38 6.34
CA LEU A 180 11.22 20.78 5.47
C LEU A 180 12.05 19.71 6.18
N ASP A 181 12.33 19.90 7.47
CA ASP A 181 13.04 18.92 8.27
C ASP A 181 12.21 17.63 8.41
N TRP A 182 10.90 17.76 8.66
CA TRP A 182 9.97 16.62 8.68
C TRP A 182 9.89 15.84 7.36
N LEU A 183 10.23 16.48 6.24
CA LEU A 183 10.22 15.88 4.91
C LEU A 183 11.58 15.35 4.46
N THR A 184 12.69 15.74 5.11
CA THR A 184 14.03 15.46 4.56
C THR A 184 15.11 15.12 5.58
N SER A 185 14.84 15.21 6.89
CA SER A 185 15.86 14.99 7.91
C SER A 185 16.40 13.56 7.93
N GLY A 186 17.70 13.43 8.19
CA GLY A 186 18.39 12.15 8.30
C GLY A 186 18.47 11.35 6.99
N GLY A 187 18.34 12.00 5.82
CA GLY A 187 18.35 11.34 4.50
C GLY A 187 17.05 10.60 4.14
N SER A 188 16.10 10.58 5.07
CA SER A 188 14.78 9.95 5.01
C SER A 188 13.66 10.99 4.89
N THR A 189 12.41 10.54 4.91
CA THR A 189 11.23 11.40 5.05
C THR A 189 10.59 11.10 6.42
N PRO A 190 11.07 11.72 7.53
CA PRO A 190 10.69 11.34 8.89
C PRO A 190 9.20 11.19 9.15
N ILE A 191 8.37 12.07 8.58
CA ILE A 191 6.92 11.99 8.74
C ILE A 191 6.35 10.69 8.15
N ILE A 192 6.82 10.26 6.98
CA ILE A 192 6.40 9.00 6.36
C ILE A 192 6.90 7.82 7.19
N ASP A 193 8.18 7.81 7.59
CA ASP A 193 8.76 6.75 8.42
C ASP A 193 7.96 6.53 9.71
N VAL A 194 7.60 7.61 10.42
CA VAL A 194 6.85 7.52 11.68
C VAL A 194 5.42 6.99 11.46
N PHE A 195 4.66 7.54 10.51
CA PHE A 195 3.29 7.10 10.28
C PHE A 195 3.22 5.68 9.70
N SER A 196 4.13 5.32 8.79
CA SER A 196 4.19 3.97 8.22
C SER A 196 4.50 2.92 9.27
N HIS A 197 5.52 3.14 10.12
CA HIS A 197 5.83 2.19 11.21
C HIS A 197 4.70 2.10 12.23
N ALA A 198 4.17 3.24 12.71
CA ALA A 198 3.08 3.25 13.68
C ALA A 198 1.82 2.55 13.13
N SER A 199 1.49 2.76 11.84
CA SER A 199 0.37 2.07 11.18
C SER A 199 0.55 0.56 11.15
N ALA A 200 1.77 0.07 10.88
CA ALA A 200 2.07 -1.35 10.88
C ALA A 200 2.00 -1.97 12.28
N ASP A 201 2.65 -1.33 13.27
CA ASP A 201 2.68 -1.78 14.66
C ASP A 201 1.27 -1.87 15.27
N MET A 202 0.40 -0.90 14.98
CA MET A 202 -0.98 -0.91 15.49
C MET A 202 -1.82 -2.06 14.93
N VAL A 203 -1.58 -2.48 13.69
CA VAL A 203 -2.24 -3.67 13.13
C VAL A 203 -1.73 -4.93 13.82
N ASP A 204 -0.42 -5.05 14.06
CA ASP A 204 0.15 -6.21 14.75
C ASP A 204 -0.37 -6.32 16.20
N VAL A 205 -0.45 -5.20 16.92
CA VAL A 205 -1.10 -5.14 18.25
C VAL A 205 -2.55 -5.61 18.15
N HIS A 206 -3.33 -5.09 17.19
CA HIS A 206 -4.73 -5.46 17.04
C HIS A 206 -4.92 -6.95 16.73
N LEU A 207 -4.10 -7.52 15.84
CA LEU A 207 -4.13 -8.94 15.49
C LEU A 207 -3.70 -9.83 16.66
N SER A 208 -2.72 -9.39 17.46
CA SER A 208 -2.25 -10.13 18.64
C SER A 208 -3.31 -10.24 19.73
N VAL A 209 -4.14 -9.21 19.92
CA VAL A 209 -5.24 -9.23 20.89
C VAL A 209 -6.45 -9.99 20.35
N SER A 210 -6.70 -9.89 19.04
CA SER A 210 -7.87 -10.50 18.39
C SER A 210 -7.70 -12.00 18.10
N SER A 211 -6.46 -12.49 18.06
CA SER A 211 -6.13 -13.89 17.83
C SER A 211 -5.52 -14.49 19.10
N PRO A 212 -6.30 -15.18 19.96
CA PRO A 212 -5.84 -15.68 21.27
C PRO A 212 -4.82 -16.84 21.20
N SER A 213 -4.05 -16.99 20.12
CA SER A 213 -3.11 -18.08 19.92
C SER A 213 -1.91 -17.63 19.07
N PHE A 214 -0.92 -17.04 19.74
CA PHE A 214 0.49 -17.08 19.37
C PHE A 214 1.27 -17.68 20.53
#